data_AF-A0A916XYU6-F1
#
_entry.id   AF-A0A916XYU6-F1
#
_cell.length_a   1.000
_cell.length_b   1.000
_cell.length_c   1.000
_cell.angle_alpha   90.00
_cell.angle_beta   90.00
_cell.angle_gamma   90.00
#
_symmetry.space_group_name_H-M   'P 1'
#
loop_
_entity.id
_entity.type
_entity.pdbx_description
1 polymer ?
#
loop_
_entity_poly.entity_id
_entity_poly.type
_entity_poly.pdbx_seq_one_letter_code
_entity_poly.pdbx_strand_id
1 'polypeptide(L)'
;MFLQVRMPMLNVIQRDQLHVQPGGELPSNVTTGSEALALLDAQSSMKDERDRPLGGRTRDIRLDGEMRRLFWERVWPQTTKIVRSWMIWVAILTVLTVALNALMVSQMATLAVLVPAGLAPSAAAAVLLVWRKATPRRWQGVSLVVGMFLILTSIALVGQSAGGEFHERSLNFMMFVATSAIIIFGIPLAWTVATAAAALSLYIAFQIQNPAIDNWSVAAGAVLYSGGLSATVVARRTITLLANKAFLLELRDKQRVAELAQANDRLERLAKVDPLTASRTDAGWRRSSRRFGADATASTLVPRC
;
A
#
# COMPACT_ATOMS: atom_id res chain seq x y z
N MET A 1 5.25 -2.58 19.05
CA MET A 1 5.41 -1.16 18.68
C MET A 1 4.98 -0.98 17.22
N PHE A 2 3.66 -0.98 16.98
CA PHE A 2 3.08 -0.76 15.65
C PHE A 2 2.89 0.75 15.47
N LEU A 3 3.73 1.36 14.64
CA LEU A 3 3.60 2.76 14.26
C LEU A 3 2.30 2.94 13.49
N GLN A 4 1.35 3.58 14.16
CA GLN A 4 0.14 4.16 13.60
C GLN A 4 0.59 5.24 12.59
N VAL A 5 0.71 4.86 11.32
CA VAL A 5 1.00 5.80 10.23
C VAL A 5 -0.28 6.62 10.00
N ARG A 6 -0.40 7.69 10.80
CA ARG A 6 -1.35 8.77 10.60
C ARG A 6 -0.99 9.44 9.27
N MET A 7 -1.75 9.19 8.21
CA MET A 7 -1.54 9.83 6.91
C MET A 7 -1.86 11.33 7.02
N PRO A 8 -0.89 12.24 6.80
CA PRO A 8 -1.16 13.67 6.65
C PRO A 8 -1.27 13.95 5.15
N MET A 9 -2.47 13.80 4.57
CA MET A 9 -2.72 14.10 3.15
C MET A 9 -4.15 14.61 2.94
N LEU A 10 -4.53 15.64 3.70
CA LEU A 10 -5.82 16.33 3.56
C LEU A 10 -5.69 17.71 2.92
N ASN A 11 -4.50 18.14 2.49
CA ASN A 11 -4.26 19.56 2.20
C ASN A 11 -3.67 19.90 0.81
N VAL A 12 -3.38 18.92 -0.05
CA VAL A 12 -2.69 19.20 -1.33
C VAL A 12 -3.59 19.10 -2.57
N ILE A 13 -4.72 18.38 -2.52
CA ILE A 13 -5.60 18.21 -3.71
C ILE A 13 -6.77 19.22 -3.72
N GLN A 14 -6.91 20.06 -2.68
CA GLN A 14 -8.02 21.03 -2.58
C GLN A 14 -7.70 22.40 -3.19
N ARG A 15 -6.46 22.67 -3.64
CA ARG A 15 -6.06 23.98 -4.18
C ARG A 15 -6.18 24.15 -5.70
N ASP A 16 -6.20 23.07 -6.48
CA ASP A 16 -6.18 23.16 -7.96
C ASP A 16 -7.55 23.03 -8.66
N GLN A 17 -8.66 22.96 -7.90
CA GLN A 17 -10.00 22.77 -8.48
C GLN A 17 -10.97 23.96 -8.25
N LEU A 18 -10.48 25.11 -7.78
CA LEU A 18 -11.36 26.25 -7.40
C LEU A 18 -11.22 27.52 -8.26
N HIS A 19 -10.59 27.45 -9.43
CA HIS A 19 -10.66 28.52 -10.42
C HIS A 19 -11.37 28.06 -11.71
N VAL A 20 -12.69 27.95 -11.62
CA VAL A 20 -13.57 28.01 -12.80
C VAL A 20 -14.09 29.44 -12.87
N GLN A 21 -13.65 30.19 -13.88
CA GLN A 21 -14.14 31.54 -14.21
C GLN A 21 -15.65 31.48 -14.54
N PRO A 22 -16.47 32.41 -14.02
CA PRO A 22 -17.83 32.62 -14.50
C PRO A 22 -17.80 33.68 -15.61
N GLY A 23 -18.17 33.31 -16.83
CA GLY A 23 -18.43 34.28 -17.91
C GLY A 23 -17.70 33.98 -19.21
N GLY A 24 -18.09 32.91 -19.89
CA GLY A 24 -17.83 32.72 -21.31
C GLY A 24 -19.16 32.42 -22.00
N GLU A 25 -19.63 33.36 -22.82
CA GLU A 25 -20.81 33.20 -23.66
C GLU A 25 -20.67 31.93 -24.51
N LEU A 26 -21.64 31.02 -24.40
CA LEU A 26 -21.70 29.81 -25.21
C LEU A 26 -22.28 30.16 -26.59
N PRO A 27 -21.55 29.88 -27.69
CA PRO A 27 -22.11 30.01 -29.03
C PRO A 27 -23.25 29.00 -29.21
N SER A 28 -24.39 29.52 -29.64
CA SER A 28 -25.60 28.78 -29.99
C SER A 28 -25.34 27.90 -31.22
N ASN A 29 -24.87 26.67 -31.02
CA ASN A 29 -25.17 25.60 -31.98
C ASN A 29 -25.39 24.28 -31.24
N VAL A 30 -26.62 23.80 -31.35
CA VAL A 30 -27.17 22.65 -30.64
C VAL A 30 -26.75 21.39 -31.38
N THR A 31 -25.86 20.60 -30.77
CA THR A 31 -25.66 19.17 -31.06
C THR A 31 -25.67 18.37 -29.74
N THR A 32 -26.48 18.82 -28.78
CA THR A 32 -26.38 18.47 -27.36
C THR A 32 -27.01 17.14 -26.97
N GLY A 33 -27.75 16.47 -27.86
CA GLY A 33 -28.38 15.17 -27.55
C GLY A 33 -27.40 14.00 -27.63
N SER A 34 -26.61 13.92 -28.71
CA SER A 34 -25.74 12.78 -28.99
C SER A 34 -24.47 12.78 -28.14
N GLU A 35 -23.87 13.94 -27.88
CA GLU A 35 -22.67 14.04 -27.02
C GLU A 35 -22.99 13.86 -25.54
N ALA A 36 -24.16 14.34 -25.08
CA ALA A 36 -24.61 14.11 -23.71
C ALA A 36 -24.94 12.62 -23.46
N LEU A 37 -25.52 11.93 -24.46
CA LEU A 37 -25.72 10.48 -24.43
C LEU A 37 -24.39 9.72 -24.42
N ALA A 38 -23.41 10.11 -25.24
CA ALA A 38 -22.09 9.48 -25.24
C ALA A 38 -21.33 9.66 -23.91
N LEU A 39 -21.46 10.82 -23.26
CA LEU A 39 -20.87 11.07 -21.94
C LEU A 39 -21.58 10.31 -20.82
N LEU A 40 -22.91 10.16 -20.90
CA LEU A 40 -23.70 9.36 -19.97
C LEU A 40 -23.41 7.86 -20.12
N ASP A 41 -23.22 7.39 -21.36
CA ASP A 41 -22.89 5.99 -21.67
C ASP A 41 -21.45 5.64 -21.28
N ALA A 42 -20.51 6.58 -21.44
CA ALA A 42 -19.16 6.46 -20.90
C ALA A 42 -19.16 6.46 -19.35
N GLN A 43 -20.01 7.27 -18.71
CA GLN A 43 -20.15 7.27 -17.25
C GLN A 43 -20.82 6.00 -16.71
N SER A 44 -21.86 5.49 -17.36
CA SER A 44 -22.55 4.26 -16.98
C SER A 44 -21.66 3.03 -17.20
N SER A 45 -20.95 2.94 -18.33
CA SER A 45 -19.95 1.91 -18.61
C SER A 45 -18.85 1.89 -17.55
N MET A 46 -18.35 3.06 -17.15
CA MET A 46 -17.39 3.19 -16.05
C MET A 46 -17.97 2.83 -14.67
N LYS A 47 -19.29 2.93 -14.48
CA LYS A 47 -19.98 2.55 -13.24
C LYS A 47 -20.18 1.03 -13.18
N ASP A 48 -20.63 0.43 -14.27
CA ASP A 48 -20.79 -1.03 -14.41
C ASP A 48 -19.45 -1.78 -14.30
N GLU A 49 -18.38 -1.27 -14.91
CA GLU A 49 -17.03 -1.84 -14.78
C GLU A 49 -16.48 -1.75 -13.34
N ARG A 50 -17.00 -0.79 -12.54
CA ARG A 50 -16.65 -0.60 -11.12
C ARG A 50 -17.48 -1.41 -10.14
N ASP A 51 -18.75 -1.65 -10.46
CA ASP A 51 -19.69 -2.38 -9.61
C ASP A 51 -19.62 -3.91 -9.83
N ARG A 52 -19.20 -4.34 -11.02
CA ARG A 52 -19.01 -5.77 -11.37
C ARG A 52 -18.00 -6.51 -10.47
N PRO A 53 -16.85 -5.94 -10.06
CA PRO A 53 -15.95 -6.55 -9.07
C PRO A 53 -16.51 -6.54 -7.63
N LEU A 54 -17.44 -5.63 -7.31
CA LEU A 54 -18.00 -5.47 -5.95
C LEU A 54 -19.18 -6.41 -5.68
N GLY A 55 -19.88 -6.88 -6.73
CA GLY A 55 -20.93 -7.89 -6.62
C GLY A 55 -20.42 -9.34 -6.48
N GLY A 56 -19.12 -9.56 -6.72
CA GLY A 56 -18.49 -10.88 -6.71
C GLY A 56 -17.92 -11.31 -5.36
N ARG A 57 -17.76 -12.63 -5.20
CA ARG A 57 -17.08 -13.25 -4.05
C ARG A 57 -15.67 -12.63 -3.93
N THR A 58 -15.31 -12.29 -2.70
CA THR A 58 -14.11 -11.61 -2.19
C THR A 58 -12.73 -11.98 -2.81
N ARG A 59 -12.69 -13.03 -3.63
CA ARG A 59 -11.52 -13.65 -4.26
C ARG A 59 -11.27 -13.16 -5.71
N ASP A 60 -12.25 -12.56 -6.39
CA ASP A 60 -12.16 -12.20 -7.83
C ASP A 60 -12.12 -10.70 -8.13
N ILE A 61 -11.81 -9.87 -7.14
CA ILE A 61 -11.60 -8.44 -7.35
C ILE A 61 -10.26 -8.22 -8.07
N ARG A 62 -10.29 -8.30 -9.41
CA ARG A 62 -9.18 -7.88 -10.28
C ARG A 62 -9.40 -6.40 -10.63
N LEU A 63 -8.52 -5.54 -10.12
CA LEU A 63 -8.40 -4.15 -10.59
C LEU A 63 -7.91 -4.18 -12.05
N ASP A 64 -8.80 -3.83 -12.98
CA ASP A 64 -8.45 -3.72 -14.39
C ASP A 64 -7.61 -2.45 -14.67
N GLY A 65 -6.94 -2.45 -15.83
CA GLY A 65 -5.75 -1.66 -16.18
C GLY A 65 -5.66 -0.25 -15.61
N GLU A 66 -6.67 0.59 -15.82
CA GLU A 66 -6.65 2.01 -15.45
C GLU A 66 -6.78 2.26 -13.94
N MET A 67 -7.70 1.56 -13.26
CA MET A 67 -7.81 1.64 -11.80
C MET A 67 -6.56 1.10 -11.10
N ARG A 68 -5.92 0.08 -11.69
CA ARG A 68 -4.64 -0.43 -11.22
C ARG A 68 -3.52 0.61 -11.39
N ARG A 69 -3.53 1.41 -12.46
CA ARG A 69 -2.56 2.50 -12.67
C ARG A 69 -2.71 3.58 -11.59
N LEU A 70 -3.93 4.05 -11.35
CA LEU A 70 -4.23 5.06 -10.33
C LEU A 70 -3.86 4.61 -8.90
N PHE A 71 -4.13 3.34 -8.56
CA PHE A 71 -3.68 2.76 -7.30
C PHE A 71 -2.15 2.79 -7.17
N TRP A 72 -1.44 2.42 -8.23
CA TRP A 72 0.02 2.41 -8.24
C TRP A 72 0.63 3.81 -8.15
N GLU A 73 0.09 4.78 -8.86
CA GLU A 73 0.53 6.19 -8.77
C GLU A 73 0.42 6.72 -7.35
N ARG A 74 -0.64 6.36 -6.62
CA ARG A 74 -0.83 6.73 -5.21
C ARG A 74 0.13 6.01 -4.27
N VAL A 75 0.37 4.71 -4.50
CA VAL A 75 1.19 3.86 -3.61
C VAL A 75 2.70 4.01 -3.87
N TRP A 76 3.08 4.51 -5.05
CA TRP A 76 4.47 4.64 -5.49
C TRP A 76 5.37 5.48 -4.56
N PRO A 77 4.98 6.69 -4.12
CA PRO A 77 5.82 7.52 -3.26
C PRO A 77 6.09 6.84 -1.92
N GLN A 78 5.07 6.20 -1.34
CA GLN A 78 5.18 5.48 -0.08
C GLN A 78 6.09 4.25 -0.22
N THR A 79 5.89 3.44 -1.26
CA THR A 79 6.69 2.24 -1.51
C THR A 79 8.16 2.60 -1.73
N THR A 80 8.43 3.64 -2.53
CA THR A 80 9.78 4.13 -2.77
C THR A 80 10.46 4.59 -1.49
N LYS A 81 9.73 5.31 -0.61
CA LYS A 81 10.27 5.80 0.67
C LYS A 81 10.63 4.64 1.61
N ILE A 82 9.75 3.63 1.68
CA ILE A 82 9.97 2.41 2.47
C ILE A 82 11.20 1.63 1.95
N VAL A 83 11.27 1.38 0.64
CA VAL A 83 12.39 0.63 0.04
C VAL A 83 13.71 1.38 0.26
N ARG A 84 13.76 2.70 0.06
CA ARG A 84 14.97 3.49 0.28
C ARG A 84 15.42 3.45 1.74
N SER A 85 14.49 3.64 2.68
CA SER A 85 14.79 3.57 4.11
C SER A 85 15.34 2.20 4.49
N TRP A 86 14.74 1.13 3.96
CA TRP A 86 15.20 -0.24 4.21
C TRP A 86 16.60 -0.49 3.66
N MET A 87 16.91 -0.06 2.43
CA MET A 87 18.24 -0.21 1.83
C MET A 87 19.33 0.51 2.63
N ILE A 88 19.02 1.70 3.15
CA ILE A 88 19.93 2.45 4.04
C ILE A 88 20.16 1.65 5.33
N TRP A 89 19.10 1.13 5.94
CA TRP A 89 19.23 0.31 7.15
C TRP A 89 20.05 -0.96 6.92
N VAL A 90 19.89 -1.64 5.79
CA VAL A 90 20.72 -2.80 5.44
C VAL A 90 22.19 -2.42 5.29
N ALA A 91 22.49 -1.29 4.65
CA ALA A 91 23.87 -0.82 4.55
C ALA A 91 24.47 -0.50 5.94
N ILE A 92 23.73 0.18 6.81
CA ILE A 92 24.14 0.47 8.19
C ILE A 92 24.39 -0.82 8.97
N LEU A 93 23.43 -1.77 8.93
CA LEU A 93 23.57 -3.04 9.62
C LEU A 93 24.76 -3.84 9.11
N THR A 94 25.03 -3.82 7.79
CA THR A 94 26.20 -4.50 7.23
C THR A 94 27.51 -3.92 7.76
N VAL A 95 27.64 -2.58 7.77
CA VAL A 95 28.82 -1.91 8.33
C VAL A 95 28.99 -2.22 9.81
N LEU A 96 27.88 -2.21 10.57
CA LEU A 96 27.90 -2.56 11.99
C LEU A 96 28.34 -4.02 12.21
N THR A 97 27.85 -4.96 11.41
CA THR A 97 28.26 -6.38 11.48
C THR A 97 29.75 -6.54 11.18
N VAL A 98 30.29 -5.84 10.18
CA VAL A 98 31.74 -5.86 9.89
C VAL A 98 32.55 -5.29 11.05
N ALA A 99 32.10 -4.16 11.62
CA ALA A 99 32.77 -3.55 12.77
C ALA A 99 32.78 -4.48 13.99
N LEU A 100 31.66 -5.16 14.27
CA LEU A 100 31.57 -6.15 15.35
C LEU A 100 32.47 -7.36 15.07
N ASN A 101 32.50 -7.87 13.84
CA ASN A 101 33.41 -8.96 13.46
C ASN A 101 34.89 -8.55 13.59
N ALA A 102 35.24 -7.30 13.29
CA ALA A 102 36.59 -6.77 13.49
C ALA A 102 36.99 -6.67 14.97
N LEU A 103 36.02 -6.47 15.87
CA LEU A 103 36.24 -6.41 17.32
C LEU A 103 36.28 -7.79 17.97
N MET A 104 35.50 -8.75 17.47
CA MET A 104 35.35 -10.07 18.10
C MET A 104 36.24 -11.17 17.51
N VAL A 105 36.72 -11.04 16.28
CA VAL A 105 37.43 -12.10 15.55
C VAL A 105 38.87 -11.66 15.21
N SER A 106 39.75 -12.61 14.92
CA SER A 106 41.12 -12.33 14.45
C SER A 106 41.12 -11.47 13.17
N GLN A 107 42.11 -10.57 13.05
CA GLN A 107 42.26 -9.65 11.92
C GLN A 107 42.29 -10.36 10.55
N MET A 108 42.85 -11.58 10.50
CA MET A 108 42.88 -12.41 9.30
C MET A 108 41.48 -12.80 8.82
N ALA A 109 40.58 -13.15 9.74
CA ALA A 109 39.18 -13.47 9.40
C ALA A 109 38.40 -12.22 8.99
N THR A 110 38.69 -11.06 9.60
CA THR A 110 38.07 -9.78 9.22
C THR A 110 38.36 -9.41 7.77
N LEU A 111 39.59 -9.65 7.30
CA LEU A 111 39.98 -9.39 5.91
C LEU A 111 39.23 -10.31 4.93
N ALA A 112 39.01 -11.58 5.28
CA ALA A 112 38.26 -12.53 4.46
C ALA A 112 36.77 -12.14 4.35
N VAL A 113 36.21 -11.52 5.39
CA VAL A 113 34.81 -11.08 5.45
C VAL A 113 34.57 -9.76 4.70
N LEU A 114 35.61 -8.93 4.51
CA LEU A 114 35.48 -7.57 3.98
C LEU A 114 34.91 -7.53 2.56
N VAL A 115 35.39 -8.42 1.69
CA VAL A 115 34.95 -8.50 0.28
C VAL A 115 33.49 -8.98 0.19
N PRO A 116 33.10 -10.11 0.83
CA PRO A 116 31.70 -10.51 0.93
C PRO A 116 30.80 -9.41 1.49
N ALA A 117 31.22 -8.75 2.57
CA ALA A 117 30.42 -7.73 3.23
C ALA A 117 30.27 -6.45 2.42
N GLY A 118 31.23 -6.12 1.55
CA GLY A 118 31.12 -4.99 0.61
C GLY A 118 30.03 -5.19 -0.45
N LEU A 119 29.64 -6.43 -0.74
CA LEU A 119 28.63 -6.73 -1.76
C LEU A 119 27.24 -6.20 -1.39
N ALA A 120 26.82 -6.32 -0.13
CA ALA A 120 25.51 -5.84 0.33
C ALA A 120 25.31 -4.32 0.19
N PRO A 121 26.20 -3.43 0.67
CA PRO A 121 26.05 -1.98 0.48
C PRO A 121 26.15 -1.58 -0.99
N SER A 122 26.98 -2.26 -1.80
CA SER A 122 27.02 -2.02 -3.25
C SER A 122 25.71 -2.40 -3.94
N ALA A 123 25.12 -3.54 -3.58
CA ALA A 123 23.82 -3.96 -4.08
C ALA A 123 22.70 -3.01 -3.63
N ALA A 124 22.71 -2.59 -2.36
CA ALA A 124 21.76 -1.61 -1.83
C ALA A 124 21.87 -0.28 -2.57
N ALA A 125 23.08 0.21 -2.82
CA ALA A 125 23.32 1.42 -3.61
C ALA A 125 22.79 1.29 -5.05
N ALA A 126 23.03 0.15 -5.71
CA ALA A 126 22.50 -0.11 -7.05
C ALA A 126 20.97 -0.08 -7.08
N VAL A 127 20.31 -0.70 -6.10
CA VAL A 127 18.83 -0.63 -5.98
C VAL A 127 18.37 0.80 -5.73
N LEU A 128 19.03 1.54 -4.82
CA LEU A 128 18.71 2.94 -4.56
C LEU A 128 18.78 3.78 -5.83
N LEU A 129 19.79 3.58 -6.68
CA LEU A 129 19.95 4.28 -7.96
C LEU A 129 18.81 3.97 -8.94
N VAL A 130 18.44 2.69 -9.08
CA VAL A 130 17.31 2.28 -9.93
C VAL A 130 16.00 2.90 -9.45
N TRP A 131 15.84 3.07 -8.13
CA TRP A 131 14.66 3.64 -7.49
C TRP A 131 14.70 5.18 -7.38
N ARG A 132 15.65 5.87 -8.04
CA ARG A 132 15.66 7.34 -8.15
C ARG A 132 14.60 7.87 -9.11
N LYS A 133 14.34 7.14 -10.20
CA LYS A 133 13.36 7.50 -11.23
C LYS A 133 12.19 6.53 -11.23
N ALA A 134 11.03 6.99 -11.70
CA ALA A 134 9.86 6.13 -11.91
C ALA A 134 10.19 5.10 -13.00
N THR A 135 10.56 3.90 -12.59
CA THR A 135 10.92 2.80 -13.49
C THR A 135 9.69 1.95 -13.81
N PRO A 136 9.66 1.25 -14.96
CA PRO A 136 8.55 0.35 -15.28
C PRO A 136 8.42 -0.76 -14.24
N ARG A 137 7.19 -1.20 -13.96
CA ARG A 137 6.88 -2.19 -12.91
C ARG A 137 7.72 -3.48 -12.96
N ARG A 138 8.10 -3.93 -14.16
CA ARG A 138 8.97 -5.11 -14.32
C ARG A 138 10.37 -4.85 -13.76
N TRP A 139 10.95 -3.70 -14.05
CA TRP A 139 12.29 -3.31 -13.57
C TRP A 139 12.33 -3.12 -12.05
N GLN A 140 11.25 -2.62 -11.45
CA GLN A 140 11.15 -2.53 -9.98
C GLN A 140 11.22 -3.91 -9.32
N GLY A 141 10.43 -4.86 -9.83
CA GLY A 141 10.42 -6.24 -9.33
C GLY A 141 11.77 -6.92 -9.53
N VAL A 142 12.34 -6.85 -10.73
CA VAL A 142 13.66 -7.42 -11.03
C VAL A 142 14.74 -6.81 -10.15
N SER A 143 14.80 -5.48 -10.01
CA SER A 143 15.80 -4.82 -9.19
C SER A 143 15.72 -5.22 -7.71
N LEU A 144 14.51 -5.42 -7.18
CA LEU A 144 14.32 -5.89 -5.80
C LEU A 144 14.73 -7.34 -5.62
N VAL A 145 14.36 -8.23 -6.56
CA VAL A 145 14.76 -9.65 -6.48
C VAL A 145 16.27 -9.79 -6.62
N VAL A 146 16.88 -9.15 -7.62
CA VAL A 146 18.33 -9.19 -7.84
C VAL A 146 19.07 -8.54 -6.68
N GLY A 147 18.63 -7.36 -6.23
CA GLY A 147 19.23 -6.68 -5.08
C GLY A 147 19.15 -7.52 -3.80
N MET A 148 17.98 -8.11 -3.52
CA MET A 148 17.81 -9.02 -2.39
C MET A 148 18.72 -10.23 -2.51
N PHE A 149 18.76 -10.87 -3.68
CA PHE A 149 19.61 -12.03 -3.91
C PHE A 149 21.08 -11.71 -3.62
N LEU A 150 21.59 -10.56 -4.10
CA LEU A 150 22.96 -10.13 -3.84
C LEU A 150 23.21 -9.83 -2.36
N ILE A 151 22.26 -9.18 -1.67
CA ILE A 151 22.36 -8.90 -0.23
C ILE A 151 22.37 -10.22 0.58
N LEU A 152 21.48 -11.16 0.26
CA LEU A 152 21.43 -12.45 0.96
C LEU A 152 22.68 -13.29 0.67
N THR A 153 23.16 -13.29 -0.58
CA THR A 153 24.42 -13.94 -0.97
C THR A 153 25.59 -13.33 -0.23
N SER A 154 25.64 -12.01 -0.07
CA SER A 154 26.64 -11.31 0.74
C SER A 154 26.66 -11.83 2.17
N ILE A 155 25.50 -11.89 2.84
CA ILE A 155 25.38 -12.39 4.23
C ILE A 155 25.83 -13.85 4.32
N ALA A 156 25.43 -14.70 3.37
CA ALA A 156 25.81 -16.10 3.34
C ALA A 156 27.32 -16.29 3.18
N LEU A 157 27.94 -15.55 2.25
CA LEU A 157 29.39 -15.56 2.02
C LEU A 157 30.17 -15.05 3.24
N VAL A 158 29.65 -14.03 3.94
CA VAL A 158 30.22 -13.57 5.21
C VAL A 158 30.25 -14.73 6.23
N GLY A 159 29.13 -15.46 6.38
CA GLY A 159 29.06 -16.65 7.24
C GLY A 159 30.07 -17.72 6.87
N GLN A 160 30.15 -18.06 5.58
CA GLN A 160 31.09 -19.06 5.07
C GLN A 160 32.56 -18.66 5.30
N SER A 161 32.89 -17.39 5.09
CA SER A 161 34.25 -16.87 5.28
C SER A 161 34.67 -16.77 6.76
N ALA A 162 33.72 -16.54 7.66
CA ALA A 162 33.98 -16.50 9.09
C ALA A 162 34.17 -17.90 9.70
N GLY A 163 33.47 -18.90 9.15
CA GLY A 163 33.58 -20.31 9.55
C GLY A 163 32.98 -20.61 10.94
N GLY A 164 32.89 -21.91 11.26
CA GLY A 164 32.42 -22.39 12.56
C GLY A 164 30.99 -21.95 12.89
N GLU A 165 30.76 -21.59 14.16
CA GLU A 165 29.44 -21.18 14.67
C GLU A 165 28.86 -19.93 13.97
N PHE A 166 29.72 -19.08 13.40
CA PHE A 166 29.30 -17.88 12.68
C PHE A 166 28.60 -18.20 11.35
N HIS A 167 28.83 -19.38 10.77
CA HIS A 167 28.16 -19.81 9.54
C HIS A 167 26.66 -20.00 9.75
N GLU A 168 26.27 -20.77 10.77
CA GLU A 168 24.87 -21.02 11.11
C GLU A 168 24.14 -19.74 11.52
N ARG A 169 24.78 -18.92 12.35
CA ARG A 169 24.22 -17.63 12.80
C ARG A 169 23.95 -16.70 11.63
N SER A 170 24.88 -16.61 10.67
CA SER A 170 24.71 -15.81 9.45
C SER A 170 23.59 -16.33 8.55
N LEU A 171 23.44 -17.64 8.41
CA LEU A 171 22.34 -18.22 7.62
C LEU A 171 20.96 -17.99 8.27
N ASN A 172 20.87 -18.07 9.60
CA ASN A 172 19.65 -17.74 10.32
C ASN A 172 19.32 -16.24 10.18
N PHE A 173 20.34 -15.38 10.28
CA PHE A 173 20.18 -13.94 10.06
C PHE A 173 19.77 -13.62 8.62
N MET A 174 20.32 -14.32 7.62
CA MET A 174 19.91 -14.22 6.22
C MET A 174 18.41 -14.51 6.05
N MET A 175 17.91 -15.59 6.67
CA MET A 175 16.48 -15.93 6.61
C MET A 175 15.59 -14.89 7.31
N PHE A 176 16.06 -14.30 8.41
CA PHE A 176 15.39 -13.20 9.07
C PHE A 176 15.31 -11.95 8.16
N VAL A 177 16.42 -11.56 7.54
CA VAL A 177 16.47 -10.43 6.59
C VAL A 177 15.53 -10.68 5.41
N ALA A 178 15.54 -11.87 4.81
CA ALA A 178 14.65 -12.24 3.72
C ALA A 178 13.17 -12.14 4.12
N THR A 179 12.80 -12.67 5.28
CA THR A 179 11.42 -12.62 5.81
C THR A 179 10.99 -11.19 6.08
N SER A 180 11.85 -10.37 6.70
CA SER A 180 11.54 -8.96 6.96
C SER A 180 11.32 -8.17 5.67
N ALA A 181 12.12 -8.45 4.63
CA ALA A 181 11.96 -7.82 3.33
C ALA A 181 10.63 -8.20 2.67
N ILE A 182 10.25 -9.48 2.74
CA ILE A 182 8.95 -9.97 2.25
C ILE A 182 7.80 -9.28 2.97
N ILE A 183 7.92 -8.97 4.26
CA ILE A 183 6.89 -8.29 5.06
C ILE A 183 6.87 -6.78 4.81
N ILE A 184 8.01 -6.16 4.54
CA ILE A 184 8.10 -4.71 4.36
C ILE A 184 7.76 -4.31 2.92
N PHE A 185 8.26 -5.03 1.92
CA PHE A 185 8.13 -4.62 0.52
C PHE A 185 6.76 -4.91 -0.09
N GLY A 186 6.05 -3.84 -0.46
CA GLY A 186 4.77 -3.80 -1.19
C GLY A 186 4.79 -4.37 -2.61
N ILE A 187 5.47 -5.49 -2.85
CA ILE A 187 5.64 -6.06 -4.18
C ILE A 187 4.52 -7.04 -4.56
N PRO A 188 4.25 -7.19 -5.88
CA PRO A 188 3.33 -8.20 -6.39
C PRO A 188 3.74 -9.62 -5.99
N LEU A 189 2.74 -10.48 -5.75
CA LEU A 189 2.93 -11.86 -5.26
C LEU A 189 3.97 -12.67 -6.04
N ALA A 190 4.00 -12.55 -7.37
CA ALA A 190 4.97 -13.27 -8.21
C ALA A 190 6.43 -12.96 -7.81
N TRP A 191 6.73 -11.70 -7.54
CA TRP A 191 8.07 -11.28 -7.10
C TRP A 191 8.34 -11.70 -5.65
N THR A 192 7.33 -11.67 -4.78
CA THR A 192 7.45 -12.18 -3.41
C THR A 192 7.81 -13.66 -3.38
N VAL A 193 7.13 -14.47 -4.21
CA VAL A 193 7.41 -15.91 -4.34
C VAL A 193 8.81 -16.12 -4.91
N ALA A 194 9.22 -15.33 -5.91
CA ALA A 194 10.58 -15.41 -6.46
C ALA A 194 11.64 -15.10 -5.40
N THR A 195 11.47 -14.06 -4.58
CA THR A 195 12.38 -13.74 -3.48
C THR A 195 12.42 -14.84 -2.43
N ALA A 196 11.27 -15.39 -2.04
CA ALA A 196 11.19 -16.48 -1.06
C ALA A 196 11.88 -17.75 -1.56
N ALA A 197 11.64 -18.12 -2.82
CA ALA A 197 12.29 -19.26 -3.46
C ALA A 197 13.81 -19.04 -3.54
N ALA A 198 14.27 -17.87 -3.97
CA ALA A 198 15.69 -17.54 -4.06
C ALA A 198 16.38 -17.60 -2.68
N ALA A 199 15.75 -17.06 -1.63
CA ALA A 199 16.27 -17.12 -0.27
C ALA A 199 16.37 -18.56 0.26
N LEU A 200 15.32 -19.37 0.03
CA LEU A 200 15.31 -20.78 0.44
C LEU A 200 16.37 -21.60 -0.31
N SER A 201 16.51 -21.39 -1.62
CA SER A 201 17.53 -22.06 -2.43
C SER A 201 18.94 -21.70 -1.97
N LEU A 202 19.21 -20.43 -1.67
CA LEU A 202 20.48 -19.99 -1.09
C LEU A 202 20.73 -20.68 0.26
N TYR A 203 19.74 -20.67 1.15
CA TYR A 203 19.86 -21.31 2.46
C TYR A 203 20.24 -22.80 2.35
N ILE A 204 19.51 -23.55 1.52
CA ILE A 204 19.77 -24.98 1.33
C ILE A 204 21.16 -25.20 0.71
N ALA A 205 21.52 -24.42 -0.32
CA ALA A 205 22.83 -24.56 -0.98
C ALA A 205 24.00 -24.34 -0.02
N PHE A 206 23.94 -23.30 0.83
CA PHE A 206 24.98 -23.02 1.81
C PHE A 206 24.96 -23.95 3.03
N GLN A 207 23.81 -24.55 3.36
CA GLN A 207 23.73 -25.57 4.42
C GLN A 207 24.35 -26.90 4.00
N ILE A 208 24.13 -27.34 2.76
CA ILE A 208 24.73 -28.59 2.23
C ILE A 208 26.26 -28.48 2.16
N GLN A 209 26.79 -27.27 1.93
CA GLN A 209 28.23 -27.02 1.92
C GLN A 209 28.84 -26.96 3.33
N ASN A 210 28.05 -26.99 4.40
CA ASN A 210 28.57 -26.90 5.75
C ASN A 210 28.98 -28.30 6.28
N PRO A 211 30.28 -28.58 6.45
CA PRO A 211 30.74 -29.88 6.94
C PRO A 211 30.41 -30.13 8.43
N ALA A 212 29.99 -29.10 9.18
CA ALA A 212 29.74 -29.18 10.61
C ALA A 212 28.33 -29.71 10.97
N ILE A 213 27.43 -29.84 10.00
CA ILE A 213 26.02 -30.14 10.23
C ILE A 213 25.65 -31.48 9.60
N ASP A 214 24.87 -32.28 10.33
CA ASP A 214 24.29 -33.50 9.81
C ASP A 214 23.19 -33.23 8.76
N ASN A 215 23.11 -34.09 7.75
CA ASN A 215 22.15 -33.96 6.64
C ASN A 215 20.70 -33.90 7.14
N TRP A 216 20.38 -34.56 8.26
CA TRP A 216 19.05 -34.51 8.87
C TRP A 216 18.70 -33.12 9.43
N SER A 217 19.70 -32.43 10.01
CA SER A 217 19.53 -31.07 10.50
C SER A 217 19.32 -30.08 9.34
N VAL A 218 20.00 -30.30 8.20
CA VAL A 218 19.75 -29.54 6.96
C VAL A 218 18.30 -29.73 6.48
N ALA A 219 17.80 -30.97 6.48
CA ALA A 219 16.43 -31.26 6.10
C ALA A 219 15.41 -30.62 7.06
N ALA A 220 15.65 -30.69 8.37
CA ALA A 220 14.80 -30.07 9.38
C ALA A 220 14.74 -28.54 9.22
N GLY A 221 15.90 -27.89 9.00
CA GLY A 221 15.98 -26.46 8.72
C GLY A 221 15.23 -26.08 7.43
N ALA A 222 15.38 -26.86 6.36
CA ALA A 222 14.67 -26.62 5.11
C ALA A 222 13.15 -26.69 5.27
N VAL A 223 12.63 -27.68 6.00
CA VAL A 223 11.19 -27.80 6.29
C VAL A 223 10.70 -26.63 7.15
N LEU A 224 11.45 -26.27 8.19
CA LEU A 224 11.11 -25.16 9.08
C LEU A 224 11.03 -23.83 8.31
N TYR A 225 12.06 -23.51 7.54
CA TYR A 225 12.13 -22.24 6.82
C TYR A 225 11.20 -22.18 5.61
N SER A 226 10.98 -23.29 4.90
CA SER A 226 9.98 -23.34 3.83
C SER A 226 8.55 -23.15 4.36
N GLY A 227 8.22 -23.73 5.52
CA GLY A 227 6.96 -23.51 6.22
C GLY A 227 6.78 -22.05 6.63
N GLY A 228 7.79 -21.47 7.29
CA GLY A 228 7.78 -20.06 7.72
C GLY A 228 7.67 -19.07 6.55
N LEU A 229 8.43 -19.29 5.48
CA LEU A 229 8.34 -18.48 4.26
C LEU A 229 6.96 -18.62 3.59
N SER A 230 6.42 -19.84 3.52
CA SER A 230 5.09 -20.08 2.94
C SER A 230 4.01 -19.33 3.71
N ALA A 231 4.03 -19.41 5.04
CA ALA A 231 3.12 -18.66 5.90
C ALA A 231 3.25 -17.15 5.68
N THR A 232 4.48 -16.65 5.57
CA THR A 232 4.77 -15.23 5.33
C THR A 232 4.23 -14.77 3.96
N VAL A 233 4.40 -15.58 2.91
CA VAL A 233 3.87 -15.29 1.57
C VAL A 233 2.35 -15.25 1.58
N VAL A 234 1.68 -16.18 2.27
CA VAL A 234 0.22 -16.20 2.43
C VAL A 234 -0.25 -14.97 3.19
N ALA A 235 0.39 -14.64 4.32
CA ALA A 235 0.09 -13.43 5.09
C ALA A 235 0.23 -12.18 4.22
N ARG A 236 1.30 -12.09 3.42
CA ARG A 236 1.54 -10.97 2.52
C ARG A 236 0.44 -10.85 1.47
N ARG A 237 0.03 -11.98 0.87
CA ARG A 237 -1.08 -12.02 -0.08
C ARG A 237 -2.37 -11.46 0.53
N THR A 238 -2.68 -11.83 1.77
CA THR A 238 -3.87 -11.35 2.49
C THR A 238 -3.81 -9.84 2.71
N ILE A 239 -2.66 -9.30 3.15
CA ILE A 239 -2.46 -7.86 3.35
C ILE A 239 -2.69 -7.09 2.04
N THR A 240 -2.12 -7.56 0.93
CA THR A 240 -2.30 -6.93 -0.38
C THR A 240 -3.76 -6.97 -0.85
N LEU A 241 -4.47 -8.07 -0.62
CA LEU A 241 -5.90 -8.18 -0.96
C LEU A 241 -6.76 -7.23 -0.11
N LEU A 242 -6.46 -7.07 1.18
CA LEU A 242 -7.16 -6.14 2.05
C LEU A 242 -6.91 -4.68 1.64
N ALA A 243 -5.67 -4.34 1.28
CA ALA A 243 -5.33 -3.01 0.79
C ALA A 243 -6.10 -2.65 -0.49
N ASN A 244 -6.26 -3.60 -1.42
CA ASN A 244 -7.04 -3.38 -2.65
C ASN A 244 -8.52 -3.11 -2.35
N LYS A 245 -9.12 -3.84 -1.39
CA LYS A 245 -10.51 -3.61 -1.01
C LYS A 245 -10.72 -2.28 -0.31
N ALA A 246 -9.84 -1.93 0.61
CA ALA A 246 -9.92 -0.65 1.32
C ALA A 246 -9.89 0.52 0.33
N PHE A 247 -9.05 0.44 -0.70
CA PHE A 247 -9.00 1.43 -1.78
C PHE A 247 -10.32 1.52 -2.57
N LEU A 248 -10.90 0.39 -2.96
CA LEU A 248 -12.18 0.39 -3.68
C LEU A 248 -13.33 0.94 -2.84
N LEU A 249 -13.37 0.63 -1.54
CA LEU A 249 -14.35 1.18 -0.62
C LEU A 249 -14.19 2.70 -0.49
N GLU A 250 -12.96 3.20 -0.40
CA GLU A 250 -12.68 4.65 -0.36
C GLU A 250 -13.15 5.35 -1.64
N LEU A 251 -12.98 4.73 -2.82
CA LEU A 251 -13.47 5.29 -4.08
C LEU A 251 -15.00 5.34 -4.12
N ARG A 252 -15.67 4.25 -3.70
CA ARG A 252 -17.13 4.20 -3.64
C ARG A 252 -17.70 5.27 -2.70
N ASP A 253 -17.05 5.48 -1.57
CA ASP A 253 -17.46 6.46 -0.57
C ASP A 253 -17.35 7.89 -1.14
N LYS A 254 -16.22 8.23 -1.79
CA LYS A 254 -16.05 9.53 -2.46
C LYS A 254 -17.09 9.78 -3.54
N GLN A 255 -17.46 8.75 -4.31
CA GLN A 255 -18.52 8.88 -5.31
C GLN A 255 -19.88 9.16 -4.69
N ARG A 256 -20.24 8.43 -3.63
CA ARG A 256 -21.51 8.66 -2.91
C ARG A 256 -21.58 10.07 -2.34
N VAL A 257 -20.48 10.58 -1.78
CA VAL A 257 -20.40 11.95 -1.28
C VAL A 257 -20.57 12.97 -2.41
N ALA A 258 -19.95 12.75 -3.58
CA ALA A 258 -20.11 13.63 -4.74
C ALA A 258 -21.54 13.61 -5.30
N GLU A 259 -22.19 12.45 -5.36
CA GLU A 259 -23.60 12.30 -5.77
C GLU A 259 -24.53 13.04 -4.81
N LEU A 260 -24.28 12.93 -3.49
CA LEU A 260 -25.05 13.65 -2.47
C LEU A 260 -24.85 15.17 -2.58
N ALA A 261 -23.63 15.63 -2.81
CA ALA A 261 -23.35 17.05 -3.01
C ALA A 261 -24.06 17.59 -4.26
N GLN A 262 -24.04 16.85 -5.36
CA GLN A 262 -24.71 17.25 -6.60
C GLN A 262 -26.25 17.25 -6.45
N ALA A 263 -26.81 16.27 -5.74
CA ALA A 263 -28.23 16.23 -5.43
C ALA A 263 -28.64 17.42 -4.55
N ASN A 264 -27.81 17.77 -3.56
CA ASN A 264 -28.05 18.91 -2.68
C ASN A 264 -27.95 20.25 -3.44
N ASP A 265 -26.94 20.43 -4.30
CA ASP A 265 -26.81 21.60 -5.18
C ASP A 265 -28.04 21.75 -6.10
N ARG A 266 -28.55 20.62 -6.61
CA ARG A 266 -29.75 20.61 -7.45
C ARG A 266 -31.00 20.99 -6.67
N LEU A 267 -31.15 20.51 -5.44
CA LEU A 267 -32.22 20.92 -4.54
C LEU A 267 -32.12 22.40 -4.15
N GLU A 268 -30.92 22.91 -3.90
CA GLU A 268 -30.69 24.32 -3.58
C GLU A 268 -31.02 25.22 -4.77
N ARG A 269 -30.65 24.83 -6.00
CA ARG A 269 -31.05 25.56 -7.22
C ARG A 269 -32.57 25.52 -7.43
N LEU A 270 -33.21 24.37 -7.23
CA LEU A 270 -34.67 24.26 -7.34
C LEU A 270 -35.39 25.11 -6.28
N ALA A 271 -34.88 25.15 -5.04
CA ALA A 271 -35.41 25.99 -3.97
C ALA A 271 -35.23 27.50 -4.23
N LYS A 272 -34.17 27.90 -4.96
CA LYS A 272 -33.92 29.30 -5.35
C LYS A 272 -34.72 29.73 -6.59
N VAL A 273 -35.03 28.81 -7.50
CA VAL A 273 -35.70 29.09 -8.78
C VAL A 273 -37.22 28.96 -8.68
N ASP A 274 -37.76 28.40 -7.60
CA ASP A 274 -39.20 28.28 -7.39
C ASP A 274 -39.79 29.45 -6.56
N PRO A 275 -40.43 30.45 -7.18
CA PRO A 275 -41.13 31.51 -6.45
C PRO A 275 -42.39 31.04 -5.70
N LEU A 276 -42.83 29.77 -5.84
CA LEU A 276 -44.01 29.24 -5.16
C LEU A 276 -43.71 28.49 -3.84
N THR A 277 -42.46 28.12 -3.54
CA THR A 277 -42.10 27.44 -2.28
C THR A 277 -41.75 28.39 -1.13
N ALA A 278 -41.40 29.65 -1.41
CA ALA A 278 -41.23 30.67 -0.36
C ALA A 278 -42.54 30.94 0.40
N SER A 279 -43.70 30.88 -0.26
CA SER A 279 -45.01 31.13 0.38
C SER A 279 -45.63 29.89 1.03
N ARG A 280 -45.30 28.67 0.57
CA ARG A 280 -45.86 27.42 1.12
C ARG A 280 -45.08 26.88 2.33
N THR A 281 -43.75 27.04 2.34
CA THR A 281 -42.91 26.54 3.45
C THR A 281 -43.12 27.35 4.73
N ASP A 282 -43.28 28.68 4.61
CA ASP A 282 -43.53 29.55 5.77
C ASP A 282 -44.93 29.32 6.38
N ALA A 283 -45.93 29.01 5.56
CA ALA A 283 -47.29 28.68 6.02
C ALA A 283 -47.39 27.31 6.71
N GLY A 284 -46.57 26.32 6.31
CA GLY A 284 -46.49 25.01 6.96
C GLY A 284 -45.72 25.06 8.28
N TRP A 285 -44.57 25.76 8.28
CA TRP A 285 -43.70 25.89 9.46
C TRP A 285 -44.32 26.77 10.56
N ARG A 286 -45.05 27.85 10.20
CA ARG A 286 -45.86 28.65 11.16
C ARG A 286 -47.05 27.90 11.75
N ARG A 287 -47.53 26.83 11.11
CA ARG A 287 -48.68 26.03 11.58
C ARG A 287 -48.24 24.92 12.54
N SER A 288 -47.06 24.33 12.33
CA SER A 288 -46.48 23.33 13.25
C SER A 288 -45.94 23.97 14.54
N SER A 289 -45.26 25.12 14.45
CA SER A 289 -44.76 25.88 15.61
C SER A 289 -45.87 26.39 16.54
N ARG A 290 -47.05 26.73 16.00
CA ARG A 290 -48.23 27.11 16.81
C ARG A 290 -48.88 25.93 17.54
N ARG A 291 -48.78 24.70 17.04
CA ARG A 291 -49.24 23.51 17.77
C ARG A 291 -48.32 23.17 18.94
N PHE A 292 -47.00 23.18 18.71
CA PHE A 292 -46.04 22.92 19.79
C PHE A 292 -46.01 24.00 20.87
N GLY A 293 -46.29 25.26 20.53
CA GLY A 293 -46.41 26.34 21.51
C GLY A 293 -47.71 26.33 22.33
N ALA A 294 -48.78 25.73 21.82
CA ALA A 294 -50.07 25.62 22.52
C ALA A 294 -50.11 24.46 23.52
N ASP A 295 -49.36 23.38 23.26
CA ASP A 295 -49.26 22.24 24.17
C ASP A 295 -48.35 22.51 25.39
N ALA A 296 -47.42 23.46 25.27
CA ALA A 296 -46.49 23.82 26.35
C ALA A 296 -47.12 24.70 27.45
N THR A 297 -48.21 25.42 27.17
CA THR A 297 -48.91 26.27 28.15
C THR A 297 -50.06 25.56 28.88
N ALA A 298 -50.42 24.34 28.48
CA ALA A 298 -51.49 23.56 29.11
C ALA A 298 -51.02 22.67 30.29
N SER A 299 -49.72 22.60 30.59
CA SER A 299 -49.13 21.65 31.55
C SER A 299 -48.77 22.23 32.92
N THR A 300 -48.97 23.53 33.17
CA THR A 300 -48.68 24.14 34.48
C THR A 300 -49.95 24.47 35.26
N LEU A 301 -50.67 23.44 35.68
CA LEU A 301 -51.65 23.53 36.77
C LEU A 301 -51.31 22.47 37.81
N VAL A 302 -50.61 22.94 38.84
CA VAL A 302 -50.29 22.26 40.10
C VAL A 302 -51.59 21.97 40.87
N PRO A 303 -51.67 20.82 41.56
CA PRO A 303 -52.08 20.83 42.96
C PRO A 303 -51.04 20.04 43.80
N ARG A 304 -50.36 20.65 44.79
CA ARG A 304 -50.81 20.84 46.18
C ARG A 304 -51.61 19.64 46.73
N CYS A 305 -50.89 18.70 47.35
CA CYS A 305 -50.98 18.36 48.77
C CYS A 305 -49.69 17.63 49.17
#